data_AF-A0AAE1RM29-F1
#
_entry.id   AF-A0AAE1RM29-F1
#
_cell.length_a   1.000
_cell.length_b   1.000
_cell.length_c   1.000
_cell.angle_alpha   90.00
_cell.angle_beta   90.00
_cell.angle_gamma   90.00
#
_symmetry.space_group_name_H-M   'P 1'
#
loop_
_entity.id
_entity.type
_entity.pdbx_description
1 polymer ?
#
loop_
_entity_poly.entity_id
_entity_poly.type
_entity_poly.pdbx_seq_one_letter_code
_entity_poly.pdbx_strand_id
1 'polypeptide(L)' 'MLAYVHSVYRLKDMPPVSYKERKIPKTEKISTEDVEINIGEGESPEFYTEEHEKLLGDCQNAWVLYADGYDEDGQHISS' A
#
# COMPACT_ATOMS: atom_id res chain seq x y z
N MET A 1 4.30 18.91 28.06
CA MET A 1 5.66 19.23 27.55
C MET A 1 6.54 18.04 27.92
N LEU A 2 7.07 17.17 27.07
CA LEU A 2 7.09 16.95 25.62
C LEU A 2 7.19 15.42 25.46
N ALA A 3 6.35 14.79 24.63
CA ALA A 3 6.55 13.38 24.28
C ALA A 3 7.75 13.30 23.34
N TYR A 4 8.86 12.80 23.87
CA TYR A 4 10.13 12.62 23.18
C TYR A 4 9.94 11.64 22.01
N VAL A 5 10.28 12.11 20.81
CA VAL A 5 10.17 11.41 19.54
C VAL A 5 11.01 10.12 19.58
N HIS A 6 10.36 8.97 19.68
CA HIS A 6 11.02 7.67 19.56
C HIS A 6 10.59 6.99 18.26
N SER A 7 11.14 7.45 17.13
CA SER A 7 10.81 6.86 15.82
C SER A 7 11.95 6.83 14.79
N VAL A 8 13.15 7.36 15.08
CA VAL A 8 14.22 7.40 14.05
C VAL A 8 15.09 6.13 13.99
N TYR A 9 14.91 5.18 14.92
CA TYR A 9 15.80 4.00 15.05
C TYR A 9 15.18 2.66 14.64
N ARG A 10 13.87 2.57 14.39
CA ARG A 10 13.21 1.26 14.19
C ARG A 10 13.60 0.53 12.91
N LEU A 11 14.11 1.24 11.90
CA LEU A 11 14.35 0.69 10.56
C LEU A 11 15.83 0.50 10.20
N LYS A 12 16.76 0.90 11.08
CA LYS A 12 18.21 0.87 10.75
C LYS A 12 18.79 -0.55 10.67
N ASP A 13 18.25 -1.47 11.45
CA ASP A 13 18.76 -2.84 11.54
C ASP A 13 17.94 -3.83 10.69
N MET A 14 16.93 -3.35 9.96
CA MET A 14 16.07 -4.21 9.14
C MET A 14 16.61 -4.30 7.71
N PRO A 15 16.74 -5.51 7.12
CA PRO A 15 17.08 -5.62 5.71
C PRO A 15 16.03 -4.91 4.84
N PRO A 16 16.45 -4.23 3.76
CA PRO A 16 15.53 -3.50 2.90
C PRO A 16 14.47 -4.44 2.30
N VAL A 17 13.22 -4.01 2.34
CA VAL A 17 12.11 -4.75 1.76
C VAL A 17 12.20 -4.68 0.25
N SER A 18 12.25 -5.83 -0.42
CA SER A 18 12.25 -5.92 -1.87
C SER A 18 10.83 -6.07 -2.38
N TYR A 19 10.28 -5.02 -3.00
CA TYR A 19 8.96 -5.01 -3.63
C TYR A 19 8.93 -5.64 -5.03
N LYS A 20 10.05 -6.22 -5.51
CA LYS A 20 10.05 -6.90 -6.79
C LYS A 20 9.15 -8.13 -6.69
N GLU A 21 8.20 -8.23 -7.62
CA GLU A 21 7.41 -9.44 -7.77
C GLU A 21 8.38 -10.60 -7.99
N ARG A 22 8.35 -11.58 -7.09
CA ARG A 22 9.17 -12.77 -7.24
C ARG A 22 8.61 -13.51 -8.44
N LYS A 23 9.29 -13.40 -9.59
CA LYS A 23 9.03 -14.26 -10.74
C LYS A 23 9.29 -15.68 -10.30
N ILE A 24 8.23 -16.38 -9.89
CA ILE A 24 8.28 -17.82 -9.64
C ILE A 24 8.66 -18.42 -11.00
N PRO A 25 9.82 -19.09 -11.13
CA PRO A 25 10.15 -19.77 -12.37
C PRO A 25 8.99 -20.71 -12.68
N LYS A 26 8.51 -20.71 -13.94
CA LYS A 26 7.44 -21.58 -14.41
C LYS A 26 7.90 -23.04 -14.35
N THR A 27 8.01 -23.61 -13.16
CA THR A 27 8.01 -25.05 -12.95
C THR A 27 6.59 -25.49 -13.16
N GLU A 28 6.39 -25.98 -14.38
CA GLU A 28 5.16 -26.53 -14.92
C GLU A 28 4.01 -25.52 -14.99
N LYS A 29 3.21 -25.68 -16.04
CA LYS A 29 2.10 -24.80 -16.33
C LYS A 29 1.09 -25.00 -15.21
N ILE A 30 1.08 -24.12 -14.21
CA ILE A 30 -0.10 -23.97 -13.36
C ILE A 30 -1.18 -23.47 -14.31
N SER A 31 -2.03 -24.39 -14.73
CA SER A 31 -3.32 -24.12 -15.35
C SER A 31 -3.97 -23.00 -14.54
N THR A 32 -4.38 -21.92 -15.19
CA THR A 32 -5.20 -20.88 -14.56
C THR A 32 -6.50 -21.45 -13.98
N GLU A 33 -6.84 -22.70 -14.32
CA GLU A 33 -7.93 -23.48 -13.76
C GLU A 33 -7.70 -23.97 -12.30
N ASP A 34 -6.46 -24.04 -11.79
CA ASP A 34 -6.14 -24.64 -10.47
C ASP A 34 -5.83 -23.63 -9.35
N VAL A 35 -6.08 -22.34 -9.55
CA VAL A 35 -6.02 -21.35 -8.45
C VAL A 35 -7.40 -21.25 -7.82
N GLU A 36 -7.71 -22.18 -6.92
CA GLU A 36 -8.94 -22.12 -6.12
C GLU A 36 -8.79 -21.03 -5.06
N ILE A 37 -9.43 -19.88 -5.29
CA ILE A 37 -9.58 -18.84 -4.28
C ILE A 37 -10.59 -19.37 -3.26
N ASN A 38 -10.09 -19.98 -2.19
CA ASN A 38 -10.89 -20.44 -1.06
C ASN A 38 -11.33 -19.23 -0.23
N ILE A 39 -12.39 -18.55 -0.67
CA ILE A 39 -13.15 -17.59 0.14
C ILE A 39 -14.04 -18.45 1.06
N GLY A 40 -13.86 -18.36 2.38
CA GLY A 40 -14.60 -19.19 3.31
C GLY A 40 -16.11 -19.04 3.14
N GLU A 41 -16.84 -20.15 3.09
CA GLU A 41 -18.31 -20.13 3.06
C GLU A 41 -18.82 -19.42 4.32
N GLY A 42 -19.42 -18.24 4.15
CA GLY A 42 -19.86 -17.37 5.25
C GLY A 42 -19.04 -16.11 5.48
N GLU A 43 -18.00 -15.84 4.69
CA GLU A 43 -17.37 -14.52 4.65
C GLU A 43 -18.39 -13.51 4.12
N SER A 44 -18.88 -12.63 5.01
CA SER A 44 -19.78 -11.56 4.63
C SER A 44 -19.04 -10.61 3.71
N PRO A 45 -19.41 -10.48 2.42
CA PRO A 45 -18.80 -9.48 1.56
C PRO A 45 -19.01 -8.11 2.20
N GLU A 46 -17.96 -7.28 2.22
CA GLU A 46 -18.07 -5.92 2.73
C GLU A 46 -19.14 -5.17 1.92
N PHE A 47 -20.29 -4.92 2.56
CA PHE A 47 -21.41 -4.23 1.93
C PHE A 47 -21.31 -2.74 2.24
N TYR A 48 -21.00 -1.95 1.23
CA TYR A 48 -20.98 -0.50 1.33
C TYR A 48 -22.39 0.05 1.12
N THR A 49 -22.88 0.82 2.11
CA THR A 49 -24.21 1.43 2.10
C THR A 49 -24.13 2.91 1.77
N GLU A 50 -25.27 3.53 1.43
CA GLU A 50 -25.37 4.99 1.26
C GLU A 50 -24.93 5.76 2.53
N GLU A 51 -25.10 5.17 3.72
CA GLU A 51 -24.60 5.77 4.97
C GLU A 51 -23.07 5.75 5.04
N HIS A 52 -22.41 4.73 4.49
CA HIS A 52 -20.95 4.67 4.42
C HIS A 52 -20.39 5.74 3.47
N GLU A 53 -21.10 6.04 2.38
CA GLU A 53 -20.72 7.10 1.45
C GLU A 53 -20.78 8.49 2.11
N LYS A 54 -21.77 8.74 2.97
CA LYS A 54 -21.88 9.99 3.75
C LYS A 54 -20.75 10.22 4.74
N LEU A 55 -20.04 9.16 5.15
CA LEU A 55 -18.85 9.25 6.00
C LEU A 55 -17.59 9.63 5.20
N LEU A 56 -17.63 9.52 3.87
CA LEU A 56 -16.57 10.00 3.00
C LEU A 56 -16.71 11.51 2.85
N GLY A 57 -15.71 12.26 3.30
CA GLY A 57 -15.64 13.70 3.07
C GLY A 57 -15.14 14.01 1.65
N ASP A 58 -15.50 15.18 1.14
CA ASP A 58 -14.91 15.69 -0.09
C ASP A 58 -13.40 15.93 0.11
N CYS A 59 -12.57 15.37 -0.76
CA CYS A 59 -11.16 15.77 -0.81
C CYS A 59 -11.06 17.13 -1.51
N GLN A 60 -11.10 18.20 -0.73
CA GLN A 60 -10.99 19.57 -1.23
C GLN A 60 -9.56 19.92 -1.68
N ASN A 61 -8.58 19.12 -1.27
CA ASN A 61 -7.19 19.35 -1.62
C ASN A 61 -6.92 18.80 -3.01
N ALA A 62 -6.45 19.67 -3.91
CA ALA A 62 -5.88 19.22 -5.17
C ALA A 62 -4.66 18.35 -4.89
N TRP A 63 -4.52 17.24 -5.62
CA TRP A 63 -3.30 16.46 -5.64
C TRP A 63 -2.21 17.30 -6.30
N VAL A 64 -1.32 17.86 -5.48
CA VAL A 64 -0.16 18.60 -5.96
C VAL A 64 0.90 17.56 -6.32
N LEU A 65 1.19 17.41 -7.62
CA LEU A 65 2.30 16.58 -8.08
C LEU A 65 3.61 17.12 -7.49
N TYR A 66 4.54 16.22 -7.18
CA TYR A 66 5.87 16.57 -6.67
C TYR A 66 5.87 17.27 -5.30
N ALA A 67 4.80 17.13 -4.52
CA ALA A 67 4.69 17.76 -3.20
C ALA A 67 5.64 17.14 -2.16
N ASP A 68 5.99 15.87 -2.30
CA ASP A 68 6.86 15.14 -1.39
C ASP A 68 7.98 14.43 -2.15
N GLY A 69 9.22 14.61 -1.69
CA GLY A 69 10.34 13.85 -2.24
C GLY A 69 10.80 14.31 -3.61
N TYR A 70 10.60 15.58 -3.98
CA TYR A 70 11.17 16.18 -5.20
C TYR A 70 11.95 17.47 -4.90
N ASP A 71 13.00 17.74 -5.68
CA ASP A 71 13.78 19.00 -5.62
C ASP A 71 13.15 20.14 -6.44
N GLU A 72 13.80 21.31 -6.45
CA GLU A 72 13.34 22.50 -7.18
C GLU A 72 13.25 22.29 -8.70
N ASP A 73 13.97 21.30 -9.22
CA ASP A 73 13.97 20.91 -10.63
C ASP A 73 12.95 19.80 -10.94
N GLY A 74 12.18 19.34 -9.93
CA GLY A 74 11.19 18.28 -10.08
C GLY A 74 11.80 16.88 -10.22
N GLN A 75 13.03 16.67 -9.73
CA GLN A 75 13.66 15.35 -9.67
C GLN A 75 13.40 14.70 -8.32
N HIS A 76 13.14 13.38 -8.33
CA HIS A 76 12.87 12.65 -7.11
C HIS A 76 14.13 12.60 -6.23
N ILE A 77 14.08 13.23 -5.06
CA ILE A 77 15.13 13.14 -4.05
C ILE A 77 14.98 11.80 -3.32
N SER A 78 15.79 10.80 -3.72
CA SER A 78 15.93 9.60 -2.90
C SER A 78 16.77 9.92 -1.67
N SER A 79 16.18 9.76 -0.48
CA SER A 79 16.93 9.72 0.78
C SER A 79 17.86 8.52 0.86
#